data_AF-A0AAD3ANK9-F1
#
_entry.id   AF-A0AAD3ANK9-F1
#
_cell.length_a   1.000
_cell.length_b   1.000
_cell.length_c   1.000
_cell.angle_alpha   90.00
_cell.angle_beta   90.00
_cell.angle_gamma   90.00
#
_symmetry.space_group_name_H-M   'P 1'
#
loop_
_entity.id
_entity.type
_entity.pdbx_description
1 polymer ?
#
loop_
_entity_poly.entity_id
_entity_poly.type
_entity_poly.pdbx_seq_one_letter_code
_entity_poly.pdbx_strand_id
1 'polypeptide(L)' 'WKTVEDVELATLSWVHWHNTSRLHSYLGDIPPTEFEAAFYDAYRTDQPLIGIQ' A
#
# COMPACT_ATOMS: atom_id res chain seq x y z
N TRP A 1 -2.68 -16.39 -20.99
CA TRP A 1 -3.93 -15.63 -20.84
C TRP A 1 -4.70 -15.74 -22.13
N LYS A 2 -5.96 -16.16 -22.05
CA LYS A 2 -6.84 -16.43 -23.21
C LYS A 2 -7.98 -15.41 -23.29
N THR A 3 -8.34 -14.77 -22.18
CA THR A 3 -9.37 -13.73 -22.12
C THR A 3 -8.83 -12.47 -21.44
N VAL A 4 -9.63 -11.40 -21.46
CA VAL A 4 -9.30 -10.15 -20.74
C VAL A 4 -9.31 -10.40 -19.23
N GLU A 5 -10.26 -11.18 -18.74
CA GLU A 5 -10.39 -11.54 -17.32
C GLU A 5 -9.14 -12.25 -16.78
N ASP A 6 -8.48 -13.09 -17.59
CA ASP A 6 -7.22 -13.72 -17.21
C ASP A 6 -6.11 -12.69 -16.95
N VAL A 7 -6.06 -11.64 -17.77
CA VAL A 7 -5.06 -10.56 -17.65
C VAL A 7 -5.38 -9.66 -16.47
N GLU A 8 -6.65 -9.34 -16.29
CA GLU A 8 -7.14 -8.57 -15.14
C GLU A 8 -6.80 -9.28 -13.83
N LEU A 9 -7.11 -10.57 -13.73
CA LEU A 9 -6.80 -11.36 -12.54
C LEU A 9 -5.29 -11.42 -12.27
N ALA A 10 -4.47 -11.63 -13.30
CA ALA A 10 -3.02 -11.65 -13.15
C ALA A 10 -2.48 -10.28 -12.71
N THR A 11 -3.02 -9.20 -13.26
CA THR A 11 -2.63 -7.82 -12.89
C THR A 11 -3.03 -7.50 -11.46
N LEU A 12 -4.27 -7.81 -11.07
CA LEU A 12 -4.75 -7.63 -9.69
C LEU A 12 -3.91 -8.44 -8.70
N SER A 13 -3.58 -9.68 -9.05
CA SER A 13 -2.73 -10.55 -8.20
C SER A 13 -1.32 -9.97 -8.05
N TRP A 14 -0.74 -9.46 -9.14
CA TRP A 14 0.58 -8.84 -9.11
C TRP A 14 0.58 -7.55 -8.28
N VAL A 15 -0.40 -6.66 -8.48
CA VAL A 15 -0.54 -5.41 -7.71
C VAL A 15 -0.72 -5.72 -6.23
N HIS A 16 -1.55 -6.71 -5.90
CA HIS A 16 -1.75 -7.13 -4.52
C HIS A 16 -0.43 -7.59 -3.90
N TRP A 17 0.27 -8.55 -4.51
CA TRP A 17 1.56 -9.03 -4.01
C TRP A 17 2.59 -7.90 -3.89
N HIS A 18 2.68 -7.02 -4.89
CA HIS A 18 3.62 -5.90 -4.89
C HIS A 18 3.41 -4.96 -3.69
N ASN A 19 2.16 -4.69 -3.33
CA ASN A 19 1.85 -3.75 -2.26
C ASN A 19 1.84 -4.38 -0.87
N THR A 20 1.39 -5.63 -0.74
CA THR A 20 1.16 -6.26 0.58
C THR A 20 2.24 -7.22 1.02
N SER A 21 3.05 -7.74 0.10
CA SER A 21 3.94 -8.88 0.38
C SER A 21 5.37 -8.70 -0.09
N ARG A 22 5.61 -7.88 -1.14
CA ARG A 22 6.95 -7.66 -1.68
C ARG A 22 7.77 -6.78 -0.72
N LEU A 23 8.89 -7.31 -0.23
CA LEU A 23 9.86 -6.53 0.53
C LEU A 23 10.57 -5.51 -0.38
N HIS A 24 10.64 -4.27 0.09
CA HIS A 24 11.23 -3.17 -0.67
C HIS A 24 12.42 -2.55 0.07
N SER A 25 13.64 -2.79 -0.40
CA SER A 25 14.86 -2.35 0.30
C SER A 25 14.96 -0.84 0.53
N TYR A 26 14.50 -0.04 -0.44
CA TYR A 26 14.41 1.41 -0.26
C TYR A 26 13.48 1.84 0.89
N LEU A 27 12.47 1.03 1.22
CA LEU A 27 11.54 1.27 2.33
C LEU A 27 12.03 0.65 3.65
N GLY A 28 13.24 0.08 3.69
CA GLY A 28 13.75 -0.64 4.85
C GLY A 28 13.33 -2.10 4.89
N ASP A 29 13.16 -2.73 3.72
CA ASP A 29 12.78 -4.14 3.57
C ASP A 29 11.41 -4.48 4.17
N ILE A 30 10.45 -3.56 4.07
CA ILE A 30 9.03 -3.78 4.39
C ILE A 30 8.15 -3.61 3.15
N PRO A 31 6.92 -4.16 3.15
CA PRO A 31 5.94 -3.93 2.09
C PRO A 31 5.49 -2.46 1.99
N PRO A 32 5.17 -1.97 0.78
CA PRO A 32 4.65 -0.61 0.59
C PRO A 32 3.45 -0.26 1.48
N THR A 33 2.50 -1.19 1.66
CA THR A 33 1.33 -0.94 2.52
C THR A 33 1.69 -0.71 3.99
N GLU A 34 2.71 -1.38 4.52
CA GLU A 34 3.16 -1.17 5.89
C GLU A 34 3.86 0.18 6.04
N PHE A 35 4.69 0.55 5.06
CA PHE A 35 5.35 1.85 5.01
C PHE A 35 4.33 3.00 4.99
N GLU A 36 3.31 2.91 4.13
CA GLU A 36 2.25 3.91 4.04
C GLU A 36 1.42 3.98 5.34
N ALA A 37 1.09 2.83 5.95
CA ALA A 37 0.36 2.80 7.22
C ALA A 37 1.12 3.56 8.31
N ALA A 38 2.42 3.30 8.46
CA ALA A 38 3.27 4.00 9.42
C ALA A 38 3.34 5.52 9.12
N PHE A 39 3.45 5.90 7.84
CA PHE A 39 3.45 7.29 7.42
C PHE A 39 2.14 8.01 7.78
N TYR A 40 0.98 7.41 7.49
CA TYR A 40 -0.32 8.00 7.78
C TYR A 40 -0.64 8.05 9.27
N ASP A 41 -0.18 7.07 10.06
CA ASP A 41 -0.35 7.08 11.51
C ASP A 41 0.48 8.19 12.15
N ALA A 42 1.73 8.40 11.70
CA ALA A 42 2.55 9.52 12.12
C ALA A 42 1.93 10.86 11.70
N TYR A 43 1.47 10.98 10.44
CA TYR A 43 0.79 12.18 9.96
C TYR A 43 -0.48 12.49 10.75
N ARG A 44 -1.33 11.49 11.03
CA ARG A 44 -2.54 11.67 11.85
C ARG A 44 -2.21 12.15 13.26
N THR A 45 -1.10 11.68 13.82
CA THR A 45 -0.65 12.08 15.16
C THR A 45 -0.13 13.52 15.19
N ASP A 46 0.45 13.99 14.08
CA ASP A 46 0.98 15.35 13.91
C ASP A 46 -0.06 16.36 13.41
N GLN A 47 -1.21 15.89 12.90
CA GLN A 47 -2.37 16.74 12.62
C GLN A 47 -3.00 17.16 13.97
N PRO A 48 -2.93 18.44 14.37
CA PRO A 48 -3.80 18.90 15.45
C PRO A 48 -5.24 18.62 15.02
N LEU A 49 -6.06 18.09 15.93
CA LEU A 49 -7.50 17.94 15.70
C LEU A 49 -8.05 19.34 15.42
N ILE A 50 -8.11 19.75 14.15
CA ILE A 50 -8.85 20.94 13.73
C ILE A 50 -10.31 20.51 13.77
N GLY A 51 -10.82 20.39 15.00
CA GLY A 51 -12.23 20.27 15.28
C GLY A 51 -12.89 21.53 14.74
N ILE A 52 -13.73 21.34 13.73
CA ILE A 52 -14.69 22.35 13.28
C ILE A 52 -15.69 22.46 14.44
N GLN A 53 -15.46 23.43 15.34
CA GLN A 53 -16.45 23.88 16.31
C GLN A 53 -17.32 24.96 15.67
#